data_AF-A0A290HAF8-F1
#
_entry.id   AF-A0A290HAF8-F1
#
_cell.length_a   1.000
_cell.length_b   1.000
_cell.length_c   1.000
_cell.angle_alpha   90.00
_cell.angle_beta   90.00
_cell.angle_gamma   90.00
#
_symmetry.space_group_name_H-M   'P 1'
#
loop_
_entity.id
_entity.type
_entity.pdbx_description
1 polymer ?
#
loop_
_entity_poly.entity_id
_entity_poly.type
_entity_poly.pdbx_seq_one_letter_code
_entity_poly.pdbx_strand_id
1 'polypeptide(L)' 'MDEKELKKELARLKRLAVEIAGEIHDIVEDTLWVKYNELPILSDKIVKAIHEAETFKEQHHL' A
#
# COMPACT_ATOMS: atom_id res chain seq x y z
N MET A 1 15.83 -6.83 14.62
CA MET A 1 14.91 -7.91 14.16
C MET A 1 15.74 -9.00 13.54
N ASP A 2 15.36 -10.26 13.72
CA ASP A 2 15.93 -11.34 12.90
C ASP A 2 15.38 -11.26 11.46
N GLU A 3 16.01 -11.98 10.54
CA GLU A 3 15.64 -11.98 9.11
C GLU A 3 14.17 -12.37 8.88
N LYS A 4 13.63 -13.26 9.71
CA LYS A 4 12.25 -13.74 9.61
C LYS A 4 11.27 -12.63 9.98
N GLU A 5 11.54 -11.91 11.07
CA GLU A 5 10.73 -10.76 11.48
C GLU A 5 10.83 -9.62 10.46
N LEU A 6 12.00 -9.38 9.86
CA LEU A 6 12.18 -8.40 8.78
C LEU A 6 11.33 -8.74 7.55
N LYS A 7 11.33 -10.00 7.11
CA LYS A 7 10.49 -10.45 5.99
C LYS A 7 9.00 -10.37 6.30
N LYS A 8 8.60 -10.66 7.55
CA LYS A 8 7.22 -10.53 8.01
C LYS A 8 6.76 -9.07 7.97
N GLU A 9 7.60 -8.15 8.41
CA GLU A 9 7.29 -6.72 8.38
C GLU A 9 7.20 -6.19 6.94
N LEU A 10 8.15 -6.58 6.06
CA LEU A 10 8.06 -6.23 4.64
C LEU A 10 6.78 -6.77 3.98
N ALA A 11 6.36 -7.99 4.33
CA ALA A 11 5.10 -8.55 3.85
C ALA A 11 3.88 -7.76 4.36
N ARG A 12 3.91 -7.30 5.60
CA ARG A 12 2.87 -6.43 6.18
C ARG A 12 2.77 -5.10 5.43
N LEU A 13 3.91 -4.45 5.16
CA LEU A 13 3.97 -3.19 4.42
C LEU A 13 3.43 -3.34 3.00
N LYS A 14 3.83 -4.42 2.29
CA LYS A 14 3.30 -4.72 0.95
C LYS A 14 1.80 -5.00 0.96
N ARG A 15 1.29 -5.68 1.99
CA ARG A 15 -0.15 -5.95 2.12
C ARG A 15 -0.96 -4.67 2.25
N LEU A 16 -0.46 -3.68 3.00
CA LEU A 16 -1.11 -2.37 3.11
C LEU A 16 -1.28 -1.69 1.75
N ALA A 17 -0.25 -1.70 0.90
CA ALA A 17 -0.35 -1.13 -0.45
C ALA A 17 -1.40 -1.85 -1.31
N VAL A 18 -1.50 -3.18 -1.18
CA VAL A 18 -2.49 -4.00 -1.90
C VAL A 18 -3.91 -3.72 -1.42
N GLU A 19 -4.11 -3.55 -0.11
CA GLU A 19 -5.43 -3.20 0.45
C GLU A 19 -5.94 -1.86 -0.10
N ILE A 20 -5.07 -0.84 -0.16
CA ILE A 20 -5.41 0.46 -0.74
C ILE A 20 -5.71 0.33 -2.25
N ALA A 21 -4.96 -0.51 -2.97
CA ALA A 21 -5.22 -0.78 -4.38
C ALA A 21 -6.60 -1.42 -4.61
N GLY A 22 -7.02 -2.33 -3.71
CA GLY A 22 -8.36 -2.92 -3.71
C GLY A 22 -9.46 -1.87 -3.49
N GLU A 23 -9.28 -0.95 -2.54
CA GLU A 23 -10.24 0.13 -2.30
C GLU A 23 -10.37 1.06 -3.52
N ILE A 24 -9.25 1.39 -4.19
CA ILE A 24 -9.27 2.16 -5.44
C ILE A 24 -10.03 1.39 -6.53
N HIS A 25 -9.79 0.10 -6.67
CA HIS A 25 -10.48 -0.77 -7.62
C HIS A 25 -12.00 -0.73 -7.40
N ASP A 26 -12.45 -0.93 -6.17
CA ASP A 26 -13.88 -0.93 -5.82
C ASP A 26 -14.54 0.45 -6.09
N ILE A 27 -13.80 1.55 -5.88
CA ILE A 27 -14.29 2.88 -6.24
C ILE A 27 -14.44 3.02 -7.75
N VAL A 28 -13.43 2.63 -8.52
CA VAL A 28 -13.44 2.79 -9.98
C VAL A 28 -14.48 1.87 -10.64
N GLU A 29 -14.67 0.66 -10.13
CA GLU A 29 -15.61 -0.32 -10.67
C GLU A 29 -17.07 -0.02 -10.26
N ASP A 30 -17.34 0.19 -8.96
CA ASP A 30 -18.70 0.14 -8.45
C ASP A 30 -19.27 1.50 -8.01
N THR A 31 -18.41 2.42 -7.51
CA THR A 31 -18.89 3.61 -6.78
C THR A 31 -18.33 4.95 -7.28
N LEU A 32 -17.83 4.98 -8.52
CA LEU A 32 -17.08 6.10 -9.07
C LEU A 32 -17.82 7.44 -8.93
N TRP A 33 -19.07 7.51 -9.34
CA TRP A 33 -19.86 8.75 -9.33
C TRP A 33 -20.21 9.26 -7.92
N VAL A 34 -19.99 8.44 -6.89
CA VAL A 34 -20.29 8.78 -5.49
C VAL A 34 -19.02 9.05 -4.70
N LYS A 35 -17.93 8.30 -4.97
CA LYS A 35 -16.69 8.31 -4.17
C LYS A 35 -15.45 8.80 -4.90
N TYR A 36 -15.56 9.34 -6.12
CA TYR A 36 -14.38 9.79 -6.88
C TYR A 36 -13.49 10.80 -6.13
N ASN A 37 -14.06 11.57 -5.20
CA ASN A 37 -13.35 12.53 -4.37
C ASN A 37 -12.34 11.87 -3.40
N GLU A 38 -12.47 10.58 -3.13
CA GLU A 38 -11.52 9.82 -2.30
C GLU A 38 -10.28 9.36 -3.09
N LEU A 39 -10.38 9.25 -4.42
CA LEU A 39 -9.30 8.74 -5.28
C LEU A 39 -7.97 9.51 -5.14
N PRO A 40 -7.93 10.86 -5.08
CA PRO A 40 -6.67 11.57 -4.86
C PRO A 40 -6.00 11.22 -3.53
N ILE A 41 -6.79 11.03 -2.48
CA ILE A 41 -6.30 10.69 -1.13
C ILE A 41 -5.76 9.26 -1.13
N LEU A 42 -6.50 8.32 -1.71
CA LEU A 42 -6.07 6.93 -1.81
C LEU A 42 -4.83 6.77 -2.70
N SER A 43 -4.73 7.56 -3.76
CA SER A 43 -3.54 7.61 -4.64
C SER A 43 -2.29 8.08 -3.89
N ASP A 44 -2.40 9.11 -3.06
CA ASP A 44 -1.29 9.56 -2.22
C ASP A 44 -0.91 8.49 -1.17
N LYS A 45 -1.90 7.84 -0.55
CA LYS A 45 -1.67 6.77 0.42
C LYS A 45 -0.96 5.56 -0.18
N ILE A 46 -1.38 5.06 -1.35
CA ILE A 46 -0.75 3.89 -1.97
C ILE A 46 0.69 4.19 -2.37
N VAL A 47 0.98 5.38 -2.90
CA VAL A 47 2.35 5.80 -3.23
C VAL A 47 3.23 5.82 -1.98
N LYS A 48 2.73 6.38 -0.86
CA LYS A 48 3.46 6.39 0.42
C LYS A 48 3.69 4.99 0.95
N ALA A 49 2.70 4.10 0.92
CA ALA A 49 2.82 2.73 1.39
C ALA A 49 3.86 1.92 0.57
N ILE A 50 3.88 2.11 -0.76
CA ILE A 50 4.89 1.48 -1.63
C ILE A 50 6.28 2.04 -1.31
N HIS A 51 6.41 3.36 -1.15
CA HIS A 51 7.69 3.98 -0.82
C HIS A 51 8.23 3.52 0.53
N GLU A 52 7.37 3.36 1.53
CA GLU A 52 7.73 2.81 2.84
C GLU A 52 8.20 1.36 2.72
N ALA A 53 7.49 0.52 1.96
CA ALA A 53 7.87 -0.87 1.74
C ALA A 53 9.23 -1.00 1.02
N GLU A 54 9.48 -0.21 -0.02
CA GLU A 54 10.76 -0.23 -0.74
C GLU A 54 11.89 0.36 0.11
N THR A 55 11.66 1.46 0.82
CA THR A 55 12.64 2.03 1.75
C THR A 55 13.02 1.02 2.83
N PHE A 56 12.05 0.33 3.42
CA PHE A 56 12.29 -0.71 4.41
C PHE A 56 13.12 -1.87 3.83
N LYS A 57 12.77 -2.31 2.62
CA LYS A 57 13.51 -3.36 1.92
C LYS A 57 14.96 -2.97 1.65
N GLU A 58 15.20 -1.74 1.19
CA GLU A 58 16.55 -1.21 0.94
C GLU A 58 17.38 -1.09 2.22
N GLN A 59 16.80 -0.52 3.28
CA GLN A 59 17.47 -0.32 4.58
C GLN A 59 17.89 -1.63 5.25
N HIS A 60 17.15 -2.71 5.00
CA HIS A 60 17.38 -4.01 5.60
C HIS A 60 17.99 -5.04 4.64
N HIS A 61 18.36 -4.62 3.42
CA HIS A 61 18.94 -5.48 2.38
C HIS A 61 18.14 -6.77 2.12
N LEU A 62 16.80 -6.64 2.06
CA LEU A 62 15.83 -7.73 1.90
C LEU A 62 15.45 -8.06 0.45
#